data_AF-A0A955Y2D6-F1
#
_entry.id   AF-A0A955Y2D6-F1
#
_cell.length_a   1.000
_cell.length_b   1.000
_cell.length_c   1.000
_cell.angle_alpha   90.00
_cell.angle_beta   90.00
_cell.angle_gamma   90.00
#
_symmetry.space_group_name_H-M   'P 1'
#
loop_
_entity.id
_entity.type
_entity.pdbx_description
1 polymer ?
#
loop_
_entity_poly.entity_id
_entity_poly.type
_entity_poly.pdbx_seq_one_letter_code
_entity_poly.pdbx_strand_id
1 'polypeptide(L)'
;MLALVTLVWAADIPVGPTRPDTSIEDAIQGAGNGDVLVIDGGVYPTGLISYAGKDITFRAAGPDPVVVRATGGTLFRVNGGGLTLQDLTLDGQGTAQLVDLNNSDLTATSVVMQDGVSPDEGGLVDIRNGDVTLVGCTLQGGVAVTSGGLVHHDGGALTVTDTTLADGQAPVGSAVFASTGGTFGDIVVTGSSGGSGTLSCRSGGGCTVSGARFEGNAAVGGAAVRFEGAGAHVLEDAVVCSNSGTTVVEADGGTLALRRSFVFDNAAANGAVWLGSGGSVLDTHVVGNTSGAGSAGLRLDGVVDLRNTLVAWNEGQGPAVVATGALTAAYNLYFANATADSSQALGATEAVADPLLLGHVVGSCDVDQLRPYTNSPLVDQGDPALLDGDGSRSDIGAYESDDAVPFIDADNDGSPALLDCDDNDPDVRPGLEEVPCNLKDDDCDPATPDDSDDDSDGVSVCDGDCDDLEPLVAPGFTEALCTGLDEDCDPATPDDFDDDADGVSVCAADCDDADPDVAPGNDETQCNGKDDDCDLATPDDLDQDVD
;
A
#
# COMPACT_ATOMS: atom_id res chain seq x y z
N MET A 1 -12.08 -64.22 -28.47
CA MET A 1 -12.43 -63.67 -27.15
C MET A 1 -12.53 -62.16 -27.36
N LEU A 2 -13.75 -61.65 -27.62
CA LEU A 2 -13.99 -60.22 -27.76
C LEU A 2 -13.84 -59.63 -26.35
N ALA A 3 -12.85 -58.78 -26.14
CA ALA A 3 -12.76 -58.00 -24.90
C ALA A 3 -13.94 -57.04 -24.91
N LEU A 4 -14.90 -57.27 -24.01
CA LEU A 4 -15.99 -56.36 -23.73
C LEU A 4 -15.34 -55.15 -23.05
N VAL A 5 -15.05 -54.09 -23.83
CA VAL A 5 -14.67 -52.79 -23.25
C VAL A 5 -15.93 -52.23 -22.62
N THR A 6 -16.09 -52.41 -21.31
CA THR A 6 -17.07 -51.68 -20.53
C THR A 6 -16.63 -50.21 -20.52
N LEU A 7 -17.28 -49.38 -21.34
CA LEU A 7 -17.23 -47.94 -21.18
C LEU A 7 -17.84 -47.63 -19.81
N VAL A 8 -16.99 -47.26 -18.84
CA VAL A 8 -17.45 -46.60 -17.62
C VAL A 8 -17.65 -45.14 -18.01
N TRP A 9 -18.88 -44.65 -17.88
CA TRP A 9 -19.22 -43.26 -18.13
C TRP A 9 -18.88 -42.46 -16.88
N ALA A 10 -18.42 -41.22 -17.07
CA ALA A 10 -18.29 -40.23 -16.00
C ALA A 10 -19.60 -40.14 -15.20
N ALA A 11 -19.49 -40.22 -13.88
CA ALA A 11 -20.61 -40.18 -12.95
C ALA A 11 -20.50 -39.01 -11.95
N ASP A 12 -21.65 -38.48 -11.56
CA ASP A 12 -21.77 -37.56 -10.44
C ASP A 12 -21.92 -38.38 -9.15
N ILE A 13 -20.94 -38.29 -8.27
CA ILE A 13 -20.85 -38.99 -6.98
C ILE A 13 -21.22 -37.99 -5.87
N PRO A 14 -22.41 -38.12 -5.24
CA PRO A 14 -22.81 -37.20 -4.18
C PRO A 14 -22.07 -37.52 -2.88
N VAL A 15 -21.40 -36.51 -2.31
CA VAL A 15 -20.59 -36.64 -1.09
C VAL A 15 -21.16 -35.78 0.02
N GLY A 16 -21.34 -36.33 1.22
CA GLY A 16 -21.79 -35.57 2.37
C GLY A 16 -22.31 -36.43 3.53
N PRO A 17 -22.54 -35.83 4.70
CA PRO A 17 -22.87 -36.57 5.93
C PRO A 17 -24.17 -37.37 5.86
N THR A 18 -25.04 -37.06 4.88
CA THR A 18 -26.31 -37.77 4.63
C THR A 18 -26.29 -38.62 3.36
N ARG A 19 -25.14 -38.68 2.67
CA ARG A 19 -24.95 -39.40 1.41
C ARG A 19 -24.34 -40.79 1.64
N PRO A 20 -24.40 -41.69 0.63
CA PRO A 20 -23.71 -42.98 0.70
C PRO A 20 -22.19 -42.83 0.91
N ASP A 21 -21.58 -41.87 0.21
CA ASP A 21 -20.19 -41.47 0.44
C ASP A 21 -20.16 -40.35 1.47
N THR A 22 -19.88 -40.73 2.72
CA THR A 22 -19.93 -39.79 3.86
C THR A 22 -18.70 -38.90 3.98
N SER A 23 -17.60 -39.26 3.33
CA SER A 23 -16.33 -38.53 3.30
C SER A 23 -15.78 -38.43 1.88
N ILE A 24 -14.87 -37.49 1.65
CA ILE A 24 -14.20 -37.32 0.36
C ILE A 24 -13.26 -38.51 0.07
N GLU A 25 -12.64 -39.05 1.11
CA GLU A 25 -11.75 -40.22 1.04
C GLU A 25 -12.48 -41.52 0.69
N ASP A 26 -13.75 -41.66 1.06
CA ASP A 26 -14.58 -42.79 0.64
C ASP A 26 -14.95 -42.64 -0.84
N ALA A 27 -15.42 -41.45 -1.23
CA ALA A 27 -15.86 -41.17 -2.60
C ALA A 27 -14.74 -41.39 -3.63
N ILE A 28 -13.51 -40.98 -3.32
CA ILE A 28 -12.38 -41.10 -4.26
C ILE A 28 -11.97 -42.56 -4.52
N GLN A 29 -12.22 -43.48 -3.58
CA GLN A 29 -11.93 -44.91 -3.79
C GLN A 29 -12.83 -45.52 -4.87
N GLY A 30 -14.06 -45.02 -4.99
CA GLY A 30 -15.04 -45.45 -6.00
C GLY A 30 -14.93 -44.72 -7.34
N ALA A 31 -14.31 -43.55 -7.37
CA ALA A 31 -14.27 -42.68 -8.54
C ALA A 31 -13.43 -43.25 -9.69
N GLY A 32 -13.99 -43.25 -10.90
CA GLY A 32 -13.37 -43.54 -12.18
C GLY A 32 -12.89 -42.29 -12.92
N ASN A 33 -12.25 -42.48 -14.07
CA ASN A 33 -11.80 -41.36 -14.90
C ASN A 33 -12.98 -40.54 -15.43
N GLY A 34 -12.93 -39.23 -15.22
CA GLY A 34 -13.95 -38.27 -15.62
C GLY A 34 -15.07 -38.05 -14.60
N ASP A 35 -15.04 -38.73 -13.46
CA ASP A 35 -16.08 -38.60 -12.43
C ASP A 35 -16.04 -37.23 -11.72
N VAL A 36 -17.21 -36.82 -11.22
CA VAL A 36 -17.42 -35.56 -10.50
C VAL A 36 -17.91 -35.87 -9.09
N LEU A 37 -17.12 -35.50 -8.09
CA LEU A 37 -17.55 -35.52 -6.69
C LEU A 37 -18.33 -34.25 -6.41
N VAL A 38 -19.64 -34.40 -6.16
CA VAL A 38 -20.59 -33.31 -5.89
C VAL A 38 -20.81 -33.23 -4.38
N ILE A 39 -20.20 -32.24 -3.74
CA ILE A 39 -20.01 -32.19 -2.29
C ILE A 39 -21.06 -31.27 -1.65
N ASP A 40 -21.88 -31.80 -0.74
CA ASP A 40 -22.83 -31.01 0.03
C ASP A 40 -22.09 -30.00 0.95
N GLY A 41 -22.73 -28.90 1.34
CA GLY A 41 -22.12 -27.89 2.20
C GLY A 41 -21.65 -28.45 3.56
N GLY A 42 -20.47 -28.04 3.99
CA GLY A 42 -19.89 -28.48 5.26
C GLY A 42 -18.37 -28.35 5.34
N VAL A 43 -17.84 -28.70 6.52
CA VAL A 43 -16.40 -28.80 6.77
C VAL A 43 -16.01 -30.27 6.78
N TYR A 44 -15.02 -30.62 5.95
CA TYR A 44 -14.52 -31.96 5.75
C TYR A 44 -13.06 -32.01 6.22
N PRO A 45 -12.79 -32.47 7.45
CA PRO A 45 -11.44 -32.80 7.89
C PRO A 45 -10.96 -33.99 7.06
N THR A 46 -9.96 -33.76 6.22
CA THR A 46 -9.54 -34.70 5.19
C THR A 46 -8.05 -35.00 5.31
N GLY A 47 -7.72 -36.28 5.19
CA GLY A 47 -6.34 -36.75 5.04
C GLY A 47 -5.83 -36.55 3.62
N LEU A 48 -4.83 -37.36 3.23
CA LEU A 48 -4.32 -37.35 1.86
C LEU A 48 -5.33 -37.91 0.87
N ILE A 49 -5.75 -37.10 -0.10
CA ILE A 49 -6.44 -37.50 -1.32
C ILE A 49 -5.38 -37.79 -2.38
N SER A 50 -5.22 -39.05 -2.78
CA SER A 50 -4.27 -39.43 -3.83
C SER A 50 -4.85 -40.40 -4.84
N TYR A 51 -4.59 -40.15 -6.13
CA TYR A 51 -4.97 -40.97 -7.26
C TYR A 51 -4.00 -40.75 -8.43
N ALA A 52 -4.08 -41.58 -9.45
CA ALA A 52 -3.16 -41.56 -10.59
C ALA A 52 -3.87 -41.93 -11.89
N GLY A 53 -3.51 -41.25 -12.98
CA GLY A 53 -4.00 -41.50 -14.34
C GLY A 53 -5.50 -41.28 -14.52
N LYS A 54 -6.11 -40.40 -13.72
CA LYS A 54 -7.54 -40.08 -13.77
C LYS A 54 -7.74 -38.57 -13.79
N ASP A 55 -8.75 -38.13 -14.52
CA ASP A 55 -9.29 -36.78 -14.45
C ASP A 55 -10.46 -36.78 -13.47
N ILE A 56 -10.36 -36.08 -12.35
CA ILE A 56 -11.42 -36.03 -11.33
C ILE A 56 -11.80 -34.59 -11.04
N THR A 57 -13.11 -34.33 -10.97
CA THR A 57 -13.64 -33.02 -10.56
C THR A 57 -14.18 -33.07 -9.15
N PHE A 58 -13.88 -32.05 -8.33
CA PHE A 58 -14.47 -31.80 -7.03
C PHE A 58 -15.23 -30.48 -7.11
N ARG A 59 -16.53 -30.52 -6.80
CA ARG A 59 -17.43 -29.37 -6.96
C ARG A 59 -18.42 -29.27 -5.80
N ALA A 60 -18.69 -28.06 -5.32
CA ALA A 60 -19.80 -27.86 -4.39
C ALA A 60 -21.16 -28.20 -5.01
N ALA A 61 -22.07 -28.77 -4.24
CA ALA A 61 -23.41 -29.14 -4.69
C ALA A 61 -24.36 -27.94 -4.83
N GLY A 62 -24.03 -26.82 -4.20
CA GLY A 62 -24.88 -25.65 -4.09
C GLY A 62 -24.17 -24.48 -3.40
N PRO A 63 -24.93 -23.48 -2.91
CA PRO A 63 -24.36 -22.24 -2.36
C PRO A 63 -23.79 -22.38 -0.95
N ASP A 64 -24.09 -23.49 -0.26
CA ASP A 64 -23.55 -23.73 1.07
C ASP A 64 -22.03 -24.02 0.98
N PRO A 65 -21.18 -23.31 1.75
CA PRO A 65 -19.73 -23.45 1.63
C PRO A 65 -19.23 -24.87 1.87
N VAL A 66 -18.27 -25.30 1.05
CA VAL A 66 -17.54 -26.56 1.23
C VAL A 66 -16.10 -26.25 1.60
N VAL A 67 -15.69 -26.64 2.79
CA VAL A 67 -14.31 -26.48 3.28
C VAL A 67 -13.66 -27.86 3.39
N VAL A 68 -12.68 -28.12 2.54
CA VAL A 68 -11.82 -29.31 2.62
C VAL A 68 -10.59 -28.93 3.45
N ARG A 69 -10.59 -29.37 4.70
CA ARG A 69 -9.58 -28.99 5.70
C ARG A 69 -8.55 -30.09 5.86
N ALA A 70 -7.30 -29.79 5.56
CA ALA A 70 -6.21 -30.72 5.74
C ALA A 70 -6.04 -31.09 7.23
N THR A 71 -5.83 -32.37 7.50
CA THR A 71 -5.47 -32.88 8.84
C THR A 71 -3.96 -33.03 9.04
N GLY A 72 -3.17 -32.76 7.99
CA GLY A 72 -1.71 -32.71 8.00
C GLY A 72 -1.09 -33.21 6.68
N GLY A 73 0.16 -32.85 6.43
CA GLY A 73 0.91 -33.31 5.25
C GLY A 73 0.50 -32.60 3.96
N THR A 74 0.00 -33.35 2.98
CA THR A 74 -0.48 -32.81 1.69
C THR A 74 -1.94 -33.21 1.51
N LEU A 75 -2.80 -32.29 1.06
CA LEU A 75 -4.22 -32.56 0.85
C LEU A 75 -4.46 -33.34 -0.46
N PHE A 76 -4.02 -32.82 -1.60
CA PHE A 76 -4.11 -33.50 -2.90
C PHE A 76 -2.72 -33.89 -3.42
N ARG A 77 -2.53 -35.18 -3.73
CA ARG A 77 -1.35 -35.67 -4.47
C ARG A 77 -1.77 -36.48 -5.69
N VAL A 78 -1.57 -35.94 -6.89
CA VAL A 78 -2.01 -36.57 -8.15
C VAL A 78 -0.83 -36.85 -9.07
N ASN A 79 -0.80 -38.05 -9.65
CA ASN A 79 0.25 -38.49 -10.57
C ASN A 79 -0.34 -39.00 -11.90
N GLY A 80 -0.34 -38.16 -12.94
CA GLY A 80 -1.03 -38.42 -14.19
C GLY A 80 -2.53 -38.10 -14.14
N GLY A 81 -3.08 -37.54 -15.23
CA GLY A 81 -4.49 -37.15 -15.35
C GLY A 81 -4.69 -35.68 -15.01
N GLY A 82 -5.74 -35.35 -14.25
CA GLY A 82 -6.09 -33.97 -13.95
C GLY A 82 -6.91 -33.81 -12.67
N LEU A 83 -6.71 -32.68 -12.00
CA LEU A 83 -7.48 -32.24 -10.85
C LEU A 83 -8.30 -31.00 -11.26
N THR A 84 -9.63 -31.12 -11.20
CA THR A 84 -10.53 -29.97 -11.37
C THR A 84 -11.21 -29.62 -10.05
N LEU A 85 -11.17 -28.35 -9.67
CA LEU A 85 -11.74 -27.82 -8.42
C LEU A 85 -12.71 -26.67 -8.74
N GLN A 86 -13.91 -26.70 -8.17
CA GLN A 86 -14.97 -25.73 -8.46
C GLN A 86 -15.75 -25.35 -7.21
N ASP A 87 -15.76 -24.06 -6.85
CA ASP A 87 -16.57 -23.51 -5.75
C ASP A 87 -16.25 -24.12 -4.37
N LEU A 88 -14.95 -24.32 -4.09
CA LEU A 88 -14.47 -24.95 -2.85
C LEU A 88 -13.52 -24.04 -2.07
N THR A 89 -13.41 -24.29 -0.77
CA THR A 89 -12.28 -23.81 0.05
C THR A 89 -11.37 -24.97 0.40
N LEU A 90 -10.09 -24.84 0.09
CA LEU A 90 -9.01 -25.73 0.55
C LEU A 90 -8.23 -25.02 1.65
N ASP A 91 -8.12 -25.68 2.80
CA ASP A 91 -7.59 -25.06 4.03
C ASP A 91 -6.47 -25.92 4.63
N GLY A 92 -5.24 -25.38 4.58
CA GLY A 92 -4.01 -26.05 5.02
C GLY A 92 -3.69 -25.87 6.49
N GLN A 93 -4.44 -25.00 7.19
CA GLN A 93 -4.33 -24.73 8.63
C GLN A 93 -2.90 -24.34 9.09
N GLY A 94 -2.08 -23.80 8.20
CA GLY A 94 -0.68 -23.44 8.44
C GLY A 94 0.25 -24.64 8.61
N THR A 95 -0.17 -25.84 8.21
CA THR A 95 0.57 -27.09 8.49
C THR A 95 0.67 -28.05 7.33
N ALA A 96 -0.12 -27.85 6.27
CA ALA A 96 -0.23 -28.77 5.16
C ALA A 96 -0.14 -28.05 3.81
N GLN A 97 0.49 -28.70 2.83
CA GLN A 97 0.43 -28.28 1.44
C GLN A 97 -0.93 -28.68 0.85
N LEU A 98 -1.50 -27.87 -0.05
CA LEU A 98 -2.85 -28.15 -0.57
C LEU A 98 -2.81 -29.07 -1.80
N VAL A 99 -1.96 -28.77 -2.78
CA VAL A 99 -1.95 -29.44 -4.07
C VAL A 99 -0.52 -29.75 -4.50
N ASP A 100 -0.22 -31.02 -4.76
CA ASP A 100 1.05 -31.53 -5.30
C ASP A 100 0.76 -32.41 -6.52
N LEU A 101 1.05 -31.90 -7.71
CA LEU A 101 0.75 -32.55 -8.98
C LEU A 101 2.03 -32.86 -9.75
N ASN A 102 2.12 -34.10 -10.23
CA ASN A 102 3.20 -34.53 -11.11
C ASN A 102 2.61 -35.12 -12.39
N ASN A 103 2.99 -34.59 -13.55
CA ASN A 103 2.45 -34.94 -14.86
C ASN A 103 0.92 -34.87 -14.91
N SER A 104 0.32 -33.92 -14.19
CA SER A 104 -1.13 -33.76 -14.09
C SER A 104 -1.51 -32.30 -14.18
N ASP A 105 -2.67 -32.03 -14.78
CA ASP A 105 -3.17 -30.67 -14.98
C ASP A 105 -4.00 -30.21 -13.78
N LEU A 106 -3.97 -28.90 -13.49
CA LEU A 106 -4.85 -28.25 -12.53
C LEU A 106 -5.79 -27.30 -13.25
N THR A 107 -7.09 -27.44 -13.00
CA THR A 107 -8.09 -26.42 -13.32
C THR A 107 -8.83 -26.04 -12.04
N ALA A 108 -8.76 -24.78 -11.65
CA ALA A 108 -9.50 -24.26 -10.50
C ALA A 108 -10.36 -23.06 -10.91
N THR A 109 -11.63 -23.08 -10.52
CA THR A 109 -12.57 -21.98 -10.77
C THR A 109 -13.31 -21.63 -9.50
N SER A 110 -13.25 -20.35 -9.10
CA SER A 110 -13.91 -19.87 -7.88
C SER A 110 -13.51 -20.64 -6.63
N VAL A 111 -12.21 -20.95 -6.51
CA VAL A 111 -11.65 -21.72 -5.39
C VAL A 111 -10.87 -20.79 -4.47
N VAL A 112 -11.08 -20.95 -3.16
CA VAL A 112 -10.23 -20.38 -2.13
C VAL A 112 -9.22 -21.41 -1.69
N MET A 113 -7.93 -21.07 -1.69
CA MET A 113 -6.84 -21.91 -1.20
C MET A 113 -6.07 -21.11 -0.16
N GLN A 114 -6.01 -21.60 1.07
CA GLN A 114 -5.47 -20.82 2.17
C GLN A 114 -4.59 -21.60 3.13
N ASP A 115 -3.67 -20.88 3.78
CA ASP A 115 -2.91 -21.31 4.93
C ASP A 115 -2.09 -22.59 4.65
N GLY A 116 -1.51 -22.70 3.46
CA GLY A 116 -0.72 -23.86 3.07
C GLY A 116 0.76 -23.70 3.37
N VAL A 117 1.41 -24.78 3.78
CA VAL A 117 2.85 -24.80 4.11
C VAL A 117 3.52 -26.00 3.45
N SER A 118 4.59 -25.73 2.70
CA SER A 118 5.43 -26.75 2.08
C SER A 118 6.88 -26.61 2.57
N PRO A 119 7.55 -27.70 2.96
CA PRO A 119 8.97 -27.69 3.31
C PRO A 119 9.88 -27.57 2.08
N ASP A 120 9.32 -27.65 0.86
CA ASP A 120 10.02 -27.60 -0.42
C ASP A 120 9.44 -26.46 -1.26
N GLU A 121 8.87 -26.78 -2.43
CA GLU A 121 8.20 -25.86 -3.36
C GLU A 121 6.68 -25.77 -3.12
N GLY A 122 6.06 -24.66 -3.55
CA GLY A 122 4.60 -24.57 -3.74
C GLY A 122 3.82 -24.65 -2.43
N GLY A 123 3.78 -23.57 -1.65
CA GLY A 123 3.15 -23.59 -0.32
C GLY A 123 1.68 -24.00 -0.36
N LEU A 124 0.94 -23.49 -1.35
CA LEU A 124 -0.41 -23.97 -1.67
C LEU A 124 -0.36 -25.03 -2.78
N VAL A 125 0.21 -24.67 -3.93
CA VAL A 125 0.15 -25.45 -5.16
C VAL A 125 1.56 -25.68 -5.70
N ASP A 126 1.94 -26.94 -5.89
CA ASP A 126 3.16 -27.38 -6.56
C ASP A 126 2.81 -28.27 -7.77
N ILE A 127 3.26 -27.88 -8.96
CA ILE A 127 2.94 -28.57 -10.20
C ILE A 127 4.20 -28.78 -11.03
N ARG A 128 4.43 -30.03 -11.43
CA ARG A 128 5.53 -30.44 -12.31
C ARG A 128 5.00 -31.11 -13.58
N ASN A 129 5.33 -30.54 -14.74
CA ASN A 129 4.99 -31.03 -16.08
C ASN A 129 3.47 -31.15 -16.31
N GLY A 130 2.70 -30.12 -15.97
CA GLY A 130 1.25 -30.10 -16.13
C GLY A 130 0.75 -28.68 -16.36
N ASP A 131 -0.37 -28.56 -17.05
CA ASP A 131 -0.98 -27.26 -17.33
C ASP A 131 -1.77 -26.76 -16.12
N VAL A 132 -1.76 -25.45 -15.91
CA VAL A 132 -2.39 -24.79 -14.77
C VAL A 132 -3.30 -23.69 -15.26
N THR A 133 -4.57 -23.76 -14.87
CA THR A 133 -5.57 -22.74 -15.15
C THR A 133 -6.29 -22.36 -13.84
N LEU A 134 -6.12 -21.11 -13.41
CA LEU A 134 -6.80 -20.52 -12.26
C LEU A 134 -7.71 -19.39 -12.75
N VAL A 135 -8.99 -19.41 -12.39
CA VAL A 135 -9.97 -18.40 -12.80
C VAL A 135 -10.85 -18.00 -11.61
N GLY A 136 -10.87 -16.72 -11.26
CA GLY A 136 -11.75 -16.25 -10.18
C GLY A 136 -11.36 -16.79 -8.81
N CYS A 137 -10.09 -17.15 -8.59
CA CYS A 137 -9.62 -17.82 -7.38
C CYS A 137 -9.07 -16.82 -6.34
N THR A 138 -8.96 -17.28 -5.10
CA THR A 138 -8.22 -16.58 -4.04
C THR A 138 -7.21 -17.54 -3.44
N LEU A 139 -5.93 -17.22 -3.56
CA LEU A 139 -4.83 -17.96 -2.96
C LEU A 139 -4.18 -17.06 -1.91
N GLN A 140 -4.14 -17.49 -0.65
CA GLN A 140 -3.64 -16.67 0.45
C GLN A 140 -2.81 -17.43 1.49
N GLY A 141 -1.81 -16.77 2.08
CA GLY A 141 -1.08 -17.28 3.24
C GLY A 141 -0.27 -18.56 2.98
N GLY A 142 0.30 -18.69 1.77
CA GLY A 142 1.13 -19.83 1.40
C GLY A 142 2.61 -19.62 1.72
N VAL A 143 3.24 -20.63 2.33
CA VAL A 143 4.66 -20.60 2.71
C VAL A 143 5.41 -21.76 2.06
N ALA A 144 6.48 -21.45 1.33
CA ALA A 144 7.41 -22.43 0.75
C ALA A 144 8.86 -22.10 1.13
N VAL A 145 9.70 -23.13 1.29
CA VAL A 145 11.10 -22.95 1.68
C VAL A 145 12.00 -22.66 0.48
N THR A 146 11.62 -23.07 -0.73
CA THR A 146 12.44 -22.88 -1.94
C THR A 146 11.84 -21.86 -2.91
N SER A 147 10.65 -22.12 -3.44
CA SER A 147 10.01 -21.26 -4.43
C SER A 147 8.50 -21.46 -4.53
N GLY A 148 7.79 -20.43 -5.01
CA GLY A 148 6.35 -20.46 -5.20
C GLY A 148 5.61 -20.52 -3.87
N GLY A 149 5.57 -19.42 -3.11
CA GLY A 149 4.90 -19.41 -1.81
C GLY A 149 3.42 -19.77 -1.95
N LEU A 150 2.75 -19.26 -2.99
CA LEU A 150 1.41 -19.71 -3.37
C LEU A 150 1.47 -20.80 -4.44
N VAL A 151 2.08 -20.50 -5.59
CA VAL A 151 2.14 -21.40 -6.73
C VAL A 151 3.57 -21.61 -7.19
N HIS A 152 4.02 -22.86 -7.18
CA HIS A 152 5.19 -23.31 -7.90
C HIS A 152 4.76 -24.04 -9.18
N HIS A 153 5.19 -23.54 -10.32
CA HIS A 153 4.96 -24.14 -11.63
C HIS A 153 6.30 -24.49 -12.29
N ASP A 154 6.51 -25.78 -12.55
CA ASP A 154 7.64 -26.28 -13.34
C ASP A 154 7.21 -27.13 -14.54
N GLY A 155 7.19 -26.54 -15.73
CA GLY A 155 6.80 -27.21 -16.97
C GLY A 155 5.28 -27.28 -17.17
N GLY A 156 4.84 -27.12 -18.42
CA GLY A 156 3.42 -26.91 -18.77
C GLY A 156 3.13 -25.46 -19.11
N ALA A 157 1.86 -25.17 -19.39
CA ALA A 157 1.33 -23.83 -19.57
C ALA A 157 0.72 -23.31 -18.25
N LEU A 158 0.94 -22.03 -17.95
CA LEU A 158 0.37 -21.36 -16.78
C LEU A 158 -0.54 -20.22 -17.22
N THR A 159 -1.80 -20.29 -16.82
CA THR A 159 -2.81 -19.23 -17.02
C THR A 159 -3.48 -18.91 -15.70
N VAL A 160 -3.46 -17.64 -15.31
CA VAL A 160 -4.10 -17.15 -14.08
C VAL A 160 -4.91 -15.90 -14.43
N THR A 161 -6.22 -15.95 -14.24
CA THR A 161 -7.11 -14.80 -14.53
C THR A 161 -8.05 -14.50 -13.38
N ASP A 162 -8.40 -13.22 -13.20
CA ASP A 162 -9.36 -12.77 -12.19
C ASP A 162 -9.06 -13.32 -10.78
N THR A 163 -7.78 -13.42 -10.43
CA THR A 163 -7.34 -14.18 -9.25
C THR A 163 -6.58 -13.29 -8.29
N THR A 164 -6.91 -13.41 -6.99
CA THR A 164 -6.18 -12.76 -5.91
C THR A 164 -5.09 -13.70 -5.37
N LEU A 165 -3.87 -13.19 -5.26
CA LEU A 165 -2.66 -13.85 -4.80
C LEU A 165 -2.08 -13.05 -3.63
N ALA A 166 -2.41 -13.45 -2.40
CA ALA A 166 -2.10 -12.68 -1.19
C ALA A 166 -1.12 -13.40 -0.27
N ASP A 167 -0.25 -12.64 0.41
CA ASP A 167 0.54 -13.10 1.55
C ASP A 167 1.40 -14.35 1.27
N GLY A 168 1.90 -14.47 0.04
CA GLY A 168 2.81 -15.54 -0.35
C GLY A 168 4.22 -15.32 0.20
N GLN A 169 4.85 -16.40 0.67
CA GLN A 169 6.18 -16.37 1.27
C GLN A 169 7.08 -17.44 0.66
N ALA A 170 8.11 -17.02 -0.08
CA ALA A 170 9.16 -17.92 -0.56
C ALA A 170 10.44 -17.15 -0.94
N PRO A 171 11.62 -17.78 -0.90
CA PRO A 171 12.84 -17.12 -1.38
C PRO A 171 12.81 -16.72 -2.86
N VAL A 172 12.06 -17.42 -3.72
CA VAL A 172 11.90 -17.07 -5.14
C VAL A 172 10.43 -17.23 -5.55
N GLY A 173 9.84 -16.23 -6.20
CA GLY A 173 8.44 -16.26 -6.58
C GLY A 173 7.55 -16.37 -5.34
N SER A 174 7.57 -15.36 -4.47
CA SER A 174 6.85 -15.41 -3.19
C SER A 174 5.36 -15.65 -3.39
N ALA A 175 4.74 -15.04 -4.40
CA ALA A 175 3.41 -15.43 -4.86
C ALA A 175 3.51 -16.59 -5.86
N VAL A 176 4.16 -16.35 -7.00
CA VAL A 176 4.18 -17.31 -8.11
C VAL A 176 5.59 -17.47 -8.66
N PHE A 177 6.01 -18.72 -8.80
CA PHE A 177 7.17 -19.11 -9.58
C PHE A 177 6.73 -19.80 -10.87
N ALA A 178 7.07 -19.22 -12.02
CA ALA A 178 6.69 -19.71 -13.34
C ALA A 178 7.92 -20.06 -14.20
N SER A 179 8.29 -21.35 -14.23
CA SER A 179 9.51 -21.81 -14.93
C SER A 179 9.43 -21.67 -16.46
N THR A 180 8.25 -21.82 -17.06
CA THR A 180 8.02 -21.75 -18.53
C THR A 180 7.39 -20.42 -18.97
N GLY A 181 7.21 -19.48 -18.04
CA GLY A 181 6.46 -18.25 -18.27
C GLY A 181 4.97 -18.46 -18.01
N GLY A 182 4.12 -17.53 -18.44
CA GLY A 182 2.69 -17.61 -18.19
C GLY A 182 1.91 -16.41 -18.72
N THR A 183 0.59 -16.56 -18.68
CA THR A 183 -0.38 -15.50 -18.98
C THR A 183 -1.13 -15.15 -17.70
N PHE A 184 -1.08 -13.87 -17.32
CA PHE A 184 -1.70 -13.34 -16.12
C PHE A 184 -2.63 -12.19 -16.53
N GLY A 185 -3.92 -12.32 -16.25
CA GLY A 185 -4.93 -11.32 -16.60
C GLY A 185 -5.72 -10.90 -15.37
N ASP A 186 -5.85 -9.61 -15.11
CA ASP A 186 -6.74 -9.09 -14.05
C ASP A 186 -6.45 -9.71 -12.68
N ILE A 187 -5.17 -9.93 -12.38
CA ILE A 187 -4.72 -10.50 -11.10
C ILE A 187 -4.45 -9.40 -10.07
N VAL A 188 -4.65 -9.72 -8.80
CA VAL A 188 -4.25 -8.87 -7.68
C VAL A 188 -3.20 -9.60 -6.86
N VAL A 189 -2.04 -8.98 -6.69
CA VAL A 189 -0.92 -9.53 -5.90
C VAL A 189 -0.60 -8.59 -4.76
N THR A 190 -0.78 -9.05 -3.54
CA THR A 190 -0.66 -8.20 -2.35
C THR A 190 0.05 -8.88 -1.19
N GLY A 191 0.73 -8.09 -0.35
CA GLY A 191 1.34 -8.52 0.91
C GLY A 191 2.40 -9.63 0.80
N SER A 192 2.79 -10.01 -0.42
CA SER A 192 3.66 -11.14 -0.64
C SER A 192 5.11 -10.71 -0.46
N SER A 193 5.92 -11.54 0.18
CA SER A 193 7.30 -11.19 0.45
C SER A 193 8.30 -12.34 0.36
N GLY A 194 9.53 -12.00 -0.04
CA GLY A 194 10.51 -13.00 -0.42
C GLY A 194 11.85 -12.46 -0.87
N GLY A 195 12.63 -13.34 -1.49
CA GLY A 195 13.95 -12.98 -2.02
C GLY A 195 13.86 -12.40 -3.42
N SER A 196 13.41 -13.18 -4.40
CA SER A 196 13.49 -12.81 -5.82
C SER A 196 12.16 -13.01 -6.54
N GLY A 197 11.54 -11.91 -6.93
CA GLY A 197 10.27 -11.86 -7.64
C GLY A 197 9.10 -12.21 -6.73
N THR A 198 8.09 -11.34 -6.68
CA THR A 198 6.79 -11.76 -6.16
C THR A 198 6.07 -12.62 -7.19
N LEU A 199 5.92 -12.08 -8.40
CA LEU A 199 5.71 -12.87 -9.61
C LEU A 199 7.06 -13.09 -10.31
N SER A 200 7.57 -14.31 -10.32
CA SER A 200 8.84 -14.67 -10.98
C SER A 200 8.57 -15.47 -12.26
N CYS A 201 8.96 -14.90 -13.39
CA CYS A 201 8.87 -15.51 -14.72
C CYS A 201 10.28 -15.86 -15.21
N ARG A 202 10.61 -17.13 -15.51
CA ARG A 202 12.00 -17.54 -15.82
C ARG A 202 12.31 -17.96 -17.26
N SER A 203 11.34 -17.98 -18.15
CA SER A 203 11.49 -18.66 -19.44
C SER A 203 12.00 -17.79 -20.59
N GLY A 204 12.50 -18.46 -21.65
CA GLY A 204 12.73 -17.81 -22.94
C GLY A 204 11.48 -17.58 -23.79
N GLY A 205 10.29 -18.03 -23.34
CA GLY A 205 9.03 -17.93 -24.09
C GLY A 205 8.29 -16.60 -23.91
N GLY A 206 8.67 -15.80 -22.91
CA GLY A 206 7.97 -14.56 -22.55
C GLY A 206 6.90 -14.78 -21.49
N CYS A 207 6.50 -13.69 -20.83
CA CYS A 207 5.34 -13.63 -19.93
C CYS A 207 4.46 -12.47 -20.34
N THR A 208 3.15 -12.65 -20.27
CA THR A 208 2.18 -11.58 -20.51
C THR A 208 1.42 -11.33 -19.22
N VAL A 209 1.49 -10.11 -18.72
CA VAL A 209 0.78 -9.64 -17.53
C VAL A 209 -0.05 -8.44 -17.94
N SER A 210 -1.37 -8.55 -17.83
CA SER A 210 -2.33 -7.53 -18.27
C SER A 210 -3.34 -7.25 -17.15
N GLY A 211 -3.71 -5.99 -16.91
CA GLY A 211 -4.75 -5.65 -15.94
C GLY A 211 -4.37 -5.92 -14.47
N ALA A 212 -3.07 -6.16 -14.20
CA ALA A 212 -2.63 -6.65 -12.90
C ALA A 212 -2.41 -5.53 -11.89
N ARG A 213 -2.76 -5.77 -10.63
CA ARG A 213 -2.44 -4.89 -9.49
C ARG A 213 -1.40 -5.54 -8.59
N PHE A 214 -0.30 -4.85 -8.32
CA PHE A 214 0.75 -5.24 -7.40
C PHE A 214 0.89 -4.20 -6.30
N GLU A 215 0.48 -4.56 -5.09
CA GLU A 215 0.35 -3.62 -3.97
C GLU A 215 1.05 -4.11 -2.71
N GLY A 216 1.88 -3.28 -2.10
CA GLY A 216 2.46 -3.60 -0.78
C GLY A 216 3.36 -4.83 -0.73
N ASN A 217 3.92 -5.27 -1.87
CA ASN A 217 4.78 -6.45 -1.92
C ASN A 217 6.23 -6.08 -1.56
N ALA A 218 6.97 -7.04 -1.00
CA ALA A 218 8.36 -6.83 -0.59
C ALA A 218 9.28 -7.95 -1.09
N ALA A 219 10.18 -7.64 -2.03
CA ALA A 219 11.19 -8.61 -2.47
C ALA A 219 12.55 -7.95 -2.65
N VAL A 220 13.64 -8.71 -2.49
CA VAL A 220 14.97 -8.17 -2.78
C VAL A 220 15.05 -7.70 -4.23
N GLY A 221 14.52 -8.41 -5.22
CA GLY A 221 14.46 -7.91 -6.60
C GLY A 221 13.17 -8.32 -7.30
N GLY A 222 12.55 -7.41 -8.05
CA GLY A 222 11.24 -7.60 -8.67
C GLY A 222 10.11 -7.70 -7.64
N ALA A 223 10.01 -6.72 -6.75
CA ALA A 223 8.99 -6.69 -5.69
C ALA A 223 7.55 -6.84 -6.22
N ALA A 224 7.25 -6.35 -7.43
CA ALA A 224 6.02 -6.68 -8.14
C ALA A 224 6.24 -7.89 -9.05
N VAL A 225 7.13 -7.75 -10.03
CA VAL A 225 7.39 -8.78 -11.04
C VAL A 225 8.86 -8.81 -11.44
N ARG A 226 9.36 -10.03 -11.63
CA ARG A 226 10.71 -10.32 -12.12
C ARG A 226 10.60 -11.16 -13.39
N PHE A 227 10.98 -10.57 -14.51
CA PHE A 227 11.14 -11.24 -15.80
C PHE A 227 12.59 -11.66 -15.98
N GLU A 228 12.78 -12.97 -16.06
CA GLU A 228 14.04 -13.64 -16.28
C GLU A 228 13.88 -14.54 -17.52
N GLY A 229 14.94 -14.66 -18.32
CA GLY A 229 14.93 -15.43 -19.56
C GLY A 229 14.84 -14.56 -20.82
N ALA A 230 15.25 -15.09 -21.96
CA ALA A 230 15.47 -14.30 -23.18
C ALA A 230 14.19 -13.98 -24.00
N GLY A 231 13.01 -14.08 -23.38
CA GLY A 231 11.72 -13.95 -24.05
C GLY A 231 11.32 -12.51 -24.36
N ALA A 232 10.17 -12.36 -25.02
CA ALA A 232 9.48 -11.08 -25.12
C ALA A 232 8.41 -11.03 -24.02
N HIS A 233 8.60 -10.14 -23.05
CA HIS A 233 7.70 -9.95 -21.91
C HIS A 233 6.82 -8.73 -22.14
N VAL A 234 5.61 -8.77 -21.58
CA VAL A 234 4.64 -7.69 -21.62
C VAL A 234 4.12 -7.48 -20.20
N LEU A 235 4.14 -6.22 -19.76
CA LEU A 235 3.42 -5.74 -18.59
C LEU A 235 2.56 -4.56 -19.03
N GLU A 236 1.25 -4.72 -18.97
CA GLU A 236 0.33 -3.72 -19.49
C GLU A 236 -0.90 -3.53 -18.64
N ASP A 237 -1.50 -2.34 -18.73
CA ASP A 237 -2.74 -2.00 -18.03
C ASP A 237 -2.60 -2.29 -16.52
N ALA A 238 -1.39 -2.08 -15.97
CA ALA A 238 -1.01 -2.56 -14.65
C ALA A 238 -0.87 -1.42 -13.64
N VAL A 239 -1.19 -1.73 -12.39
CA VAL A 239 -1.00 -0.83 -11.24
C VAL A 239 0.07 -1.43 -10.34
N VAL A 240 1.17 -0.70 -10.15
CA VAL A 240 2.32 -1.11 -9.35
C VAL A 240 2.57 -0.04 -8.31
N CYS A 241 2.09 -0.29 -7.09
CA CYS A 241 2.06 0.71 -6.03
C CYS A 241 2.55 0.20 -4.67
N SER A 242 3.26 1.06 -3.93
CA SER A 242 3.68 0.80 -2.54
C SER A 242 4.51 -0.48 -2.37
N ASN A 243 5.21 -0.94 -3.42
CA ASN A 243 6.08 -2.11 -3.33
C ASN A 243 7.48 -1.70 -2.89
N SER A 244 8.19 -2.60 -2.20
CA SER A 244 9.53 -2.33 -1.66
C SER A 244 10.56 -3.40 -2.06
N GLY A 245 11.76 -2.96 -2.46
CA GLY A 245 12.82 -3.87 -2.87
C GLY A 245 14.11 -3.20 -3.35
N THR A 246 14.98 -3.95 -4.01
CA THR A 246 16.06 -3.34 -4.81
C THR A 246 15.54 -2.83 -6.15
N THR A 247 14.50 -3.48 -6.69
CA THR A 247 13.78 -3.15 -7.92
C THR A 247 12.34 -3.62 -7.74
N VAL A 248 11.39 -3.01 -8.44
CA VAL A 248 9.97 -3.36 -8.31
C VAL A 248 9.49 -4.12 -9.54
N VAL A 249 9.65 -3.52 -10.72
CA VAL A 249 9.50 -4.19 -12.02
C VAL A 249 10.91 -4.44 -12.56
N GLU A 250 11.29 -5.70 -12.66
CA GLU A 250 12.64 -6.09 -13.09
C GLU A 250 12.59 -6.95 -14.35
N ALA A 251 13.32 -6.54 -15.39
CA ALA A 251 13.57 -7.35 -16.58
C ALA A 251 15.08 -7.56 -16.75
N ASP A 252 15.59 -8.64 -16.16
CA ASP A 252 17.01 -9.05 -16.20
C ASP A 252 17.32 -9.98 -17.38
N GLY A 253 16.31 -10.34 -18.16
CA GLY A 253 16.45 -11.07 -19.42
C GLY A 253 15.34 -10.70 -20.40
N GLY A 254 15.65 -10.80 -21.69
CA GLY A 254 14.67 -10.58 -22.74
C GLY A 254 14.26 -9.11 -22.89
N THR A 255 13.28 -8.83 -23.74
CA THR A 255 12.74 -7.46 -23.86
C THR A 255 11.46 -7.34 -23.06
N LEU A 256 11.24 -6.22 -22.36
CA LEU A 256 9.95 -5.91 -21.73
C LEU A 256 9.26 -4.77 -22.46
N ALA A 257 8.01 -4.98 -22.87
CA ALA A 257 7.09 -3.91 -23.23
C ALA A 257 6.24 -3.54 -22.01
N LEU A 258 6.57 -2.43 -21.37
CA LEU A 258 5.75 -1.79 -20.33
C LEU A 258 4.87 -0.72 -20.98
N ARG A 259 3.53 -0.84 -20.85
CA ARG A 259 2.62 0.11 -21.49
C ARG A 259 1.28 0.31 -20.79
N ARG A 260 0.72 1.53 -20.83
CA ARG A 260 -0.58 1.88 -20.18
C ARG A 260 -0.61 1.50 -18.70
N SER A 261 0.47 1.81 -17.98
CA SER A 261 0.64 1.33 -16.60
C SER A 261 0.97 2.46 -15.63
N PHE A 262 0.64 2.24 -14.37
CA PHE A 262 0.97 3.11 -13.26
C PHE A 262 2.05 2.45 -12.41
N VAL A 263 3.19 3.12 -12.26
CA VAL A 263 4.30 2.70 -11.39
C VAL A 263 4.58 3.84 -10.42
N PHE A 264 4.01 3.77 -9.23
CA PHE A 264 4.06 4.89 -8.30
C PHE A 264 4.21 4.51 -6.84
N ASP A 265 4.76 5.41 -6.04
CA ASP A 265 4.98 5.25 -4.59
C ASP A 265 5.74 3.97 -4.21
N ASN A 266 6.60 3.47 -5.10
CA ASN A 266 7.42 2.31 -4.79
C ASN A 266 8.76 2.72 -4.18
N ALA A 267 9.27 1.92 -3.24
CA ALA A 267 10.56 2.09 -2.62
C ALA A 267 11.59 1.09 -3.19
N ALA A 268 12.44 1.55 -4.10
CA ALA A 268 13.38 0.68 -4.82
C ALA A 268 14.83 1.17 -4.72
N ALA A 269 15.75 0.33 -4.26
CA ALA A 269 17.16 0.73 -4.12
C ALA A 269 17.89 1.02 -5.44
N ASN A 270 17.39 0.59 -6.60
CA ASN A 270 18.02 0.71 -7.92
C ASN A 270 17.03 1.08 -9.04
N GLY A 271 15.91 1.73 -8.70
CA GLY A 271 14.87 2.16 -9.63
C GLY A 271 13.61 1.29 -9.57
N ALA A 272 12.44 1.93 -9.62
CA ALA A 272 11.16 1.25 -9.62
C ALA A 272 11.04 0.29 -10.83
N VAL A 273 11.45 0.72 -12.02
CA VAL A 273 11.54 -0.13 -13.22
C VAL A 273 12.98 -0.28 -13.66
N TRP A 274 13.41 -1.52 -13.86
CA TRP A 274 14.72 -1.83 -14.44
C TRP A 274 14.59 -2.67 -15.71
N LEU A 275 15.06 -2.11 -16.84
CA LEU A 275 15.17 -2.78 -18.13
C LEU A 275 16.64 -3.11 -18.44
N GLY A 276 17.09 -4.29 -18.03
CA GLY A 276 18.47 -4.76 -18.20
C GLY A 276 18.82 -5.09 -19.66
N SER A 277 17.89 -5.74 -20.37
CA SER A 277 18.11 -6.25 -21.72
C SER A 277 17.46 -5.41 -22.84
N GLY A 278 16.62 -4.43 -22.47
CA GLY A 278 15.98 -3.49 -23.39
C GLY A 278 14.46 -3.66 -23.46
N GLY A 279 13.83 -2.96 -24.40
CA GLY A 279 12.37 -3.00 -24.58
C GLY A 279 11.78 -1.60 -24.76
N SER A 280 10.60 -1.38 -24.18
CA SER A 280 9.90 -0.10 -24.28
C SER A 280 9.14 0.24 -23.00
N VAL A 281 9.05 1.53 -22.72
CA VAL A 281 8.14 2.13 -21.74
C VAL A 281 7.29 3.15 -22.50
N LEU A 282 5.99 2.91 -22.60
CA LEU A 282 5.06 3.67 -23.43
C LEU A 282 3.83 4.01 -22.61
N ASP A 283 3.25 5.19 -22.76
CA ASP A 283 1.94 5.53 -22.17
C ASP A 283 1.89 5.17 -20.66
N THR A 284 2.84 5.66 -19.85
CA THR A 284 3.06 5.15 -18.48
C THR A 284 3.22 6.30 -17.48
N HIS A 285 2.65 6.16 -16.29
CA HIS A 285 2.95 7.04 -15.15
C HIS A 285 4.06 6.43 -14.30
N VAL A 286 5.13 7.20 -14.06
CA VAL A 286 6.23 6.87 -13.14
C VAL A 286 6.34 7.99 -12.12
N VAL A 287 5.60 7.86 -11.03
CA VAL A 287 5.29 8.97 -10.10
C VAL A 287 5.69 8.64 -8.66
N GLY A 288 6.30 9.56 -7.93
CA GLY A 288 6.46 9.40 -6.47
C GLY A 288 7.36 8.24 -6.01
N ASN A 289 8.10 7.60 -6.91
CA ASN A 289 8.95 6.47 -6.52
C ASN A 289 10.18 6.98 -5.77
N THR A 290 10.62 6.22 -4.77
CA THR A 290 11.78 6.56 -3.94
C THR A 290 12.94 5.59 -4.15
N SER A 291 14.18 6.09 -4.10
CA SER A 291 15.39 5.24 -4.08
C SER A 291 16.46 5.69 -3.10
N GLY A 292 17.06 4.69 -2.44
CA GLY A 292 18.23 4.91 -1.57
C GLY A 292 19.53 5.16 -2.35
N ALA A 293 19.62 4.72 -3.62
CA ALA A 293 20.75 4.94 -4.51
C ALA A 293 20.30 4.87 -5.99
N GLY A 294 21.04 5.52 -6.89
CA GLY A 294 20.79 5.41 -8.33
C GLY A 294 19.50 6.13 -8.80
N SER A 295 18.82 5.57 -9.79
CA SER A 295 17.54 6.10 -10.29
C SER A 295 16.41 5.79 -9.32
N ALA A 296 15.46 6.72 -9.17
CA ALA A 296 14.23 6.50 -8.42
C ALA A 296 13.12 5.87 -9.30
N GLY A 297 12.93 6.40 -10.52
CA GLY A 297 11.91 5.93 -11.45
C GLY A 297 12.39 4.80 -12.37
N LEU A 298 13.15 5.16 -13.41
CA LEU A 298 13.51 4.27 -14.52
C LEU A 298 15.03 4.05 -14.65
N ARG A 299 15.46 2.79 -14.59
CA ARG A 299 16.81 2.35 -14.94
C ARG A 299 16.80 1.58 -16.26
N LEU A 300 17.43 2.14 -17.28
CA LEU A 300 17.36 1.68 -18.67
C LEU A 300 18.76 1.29 -19.17
N ASP A 301 19.14 0.04 -18.97
CA ASP A 301 20.49 -0.45 -19.30
C ASP A 301 20.58 -1.04 -20.72
N GLY A 302 19.46 -1.57 -21.24
CA GLY A 302 19.37 -2.06 -22.61
C GLY A 302 19.07 -0.99 -23.66
N VAL A 303 18.73 -1.43 -24.88
CA VAL A 303 18.18 -0.52 -25.91
C VAL A 303 16.70 -0.31 -25.61
N VAL A 304 16.33 0.93 -25.30
CA VAL A 304 14.98 1.27 -24.82
C VAL A 304 14.34 2.38 -25.64
N ASP A 305 13.06 2.20 -25.95
CA ASP A 305 12.16 3.24 -26.43
C ASP A 305 11.31 3.77 -25.27
N LEU A 306 11.44 5.04 -24.93
CA LEU A 306 10.71 5.73 -23.85
C LEU A 306 9.83 6.82 -24.47
N ARG A 307 8.52 6.61 -24.50
CA ARG A 307 7.59 7.59 -25.07
C ARG A 307 6.33 7.74 -24.24
N ASN A 308 5.65 8.89 -24.40
CA ASN A 308 4.37 9.17 -23.76
C ASN A 308 4.38 8.83 -22.26
N THR A 309 5.50 9.09 -21.58
CA THR A 309 5.65 8.70 -20.17
C THR A 309 5.65 9.95 -19.31
N LEU A 310 4.84 9.96 -18.25
CA LEU A 310 4.98 10.93 -17.17
C LEU A 310 6.04 10.43 -16.19
N VAL A 311 7.06 11.24 -15.93
CA VAL A 311 8.08 10.98 -14.91
C VAL A 311 8.11 12.14 -13.93
N ALA A 312 7.40 12.01 -12.81
CA ALA A 312 7.22 13.13 -11.88
C ALA A 312 7.42 12.75 -10.42
N TRP A 313 7.87 13.71 -9.61
CA TRP A 313 8.02 13.56 -8.15
C TRP A 313 8.85 12.35 -7.69
N ASN A 314 9.75 11.84 -8.53
CA ASN A 314 10.59 10.72 -8.12
C ASN A 314 11.75 11.22 -7.26
N GLU A 315 11.96 10.58 -6.11
CA GLU A 315 12.93 10.98 -5.10
C GLU A 315 14.08 10.00 -4.99
N GLY A 316 15.31 10.47 -5.17
CA GLY A 316 16.49 9.62 -5.03
C GLY A 316 17.78 10.37 -5.25
N GLN A 317 18.91 9.69 -5.01
CA GLN A 317 20.25 10.28 -5.11
C GLN A 317 20.76 10.48 -6.55
N GLY A 318 20.05 9.93 -7.55
CA GLY A 318 20.37 10.06 -8.96
C GLY A 318 19.17 10.55 -9.78
N PRO A 319 19.35 10.74 -11.10
CA PRO A 319 18.28 11.19 -11.98
C PRO A 319 17.07 10.24 -11.98
N ALA A 320 15.87 10.76 -12.18
CA ALA A 320 14.65 9.95 -12.27
C ALA A 320 14.73 8.92 -13.40
N VAL A 321 15.31 9.29 -14.55
CA VAL A 321 15.66 8.35 -15.63
C VAL A 321 17.18 8.21 -15.75
N VAL A 322 17.69 7.00 -15.56
CA VAL A 322 19.10 6.67 -15.83
C VAL A 322 19.17 5.72 -17.00
N ALA A 323 19.79 6.16 -18.10
CA ALA A 323 20.01 5.35 -19.28
C ALA A 323 21.50 5.12 -19.53
N THR A 324 21.94 3.86 -19.44
CA THR A 324 23.31 3.44 -19.79
C THR A 324 23.40 2.81 -21.18
N GLY A 325 22.28 2.26 -21.67
CA GLY A 325 22.13 1.78 -23.04
C GLY A 325 21.68 2.88 -24.02
N ALA A 326 21.36 2.47 -25.26
CA ALA A 326 20.81 3.38 -26.25
C ALA A 326 19.36 3.72 -25.92
N LEU A 327 19.09 5.00 -25.69
CA LEU A 327 17.75 5.52 -25.39
C LEU A 327 17.20 6.28 -26.59
N THR A 328 16.02 5.88 -27.04
CA THR A 328 15.16 6.72 -27.88
C THR A 328 14.07 7.29 -26.98
N ALA A 329 14.13 8.59 -26.70
CA ALA A 329 13.12 9.28 -25.89
C ALA A 329 12.36 10.27 -26.78
N ALA A 330 11.03 10.27 -26.68
CA ALA A 330 10.19 11.30 -27.30
C ALA A 330 8.85 11.46 -26.57
N TYR A 331 8.35 12.69 -26.46
CA TYR A 331 7.02 12.99 -25.92
C TYR A 331 6.81 12.51 -24.48
N ASN A 332 7.82 12.63 -23.62
CA ASN A 332 7.67 12.42 -22.19
C ASN A 332 7.55 13.77 -21.48
N LEU A 333 6.93 13.75 -20.31
CA LEU A 333 6.83 14.92 -19.43
C LEU A 333 7.56 14.63 -18.13
N TYR A 334 8.37 15.60 -17.70
CA TYR A 334 9.12 15.54 -16.46
C TYR A 334 8.70 16.67 -15.51
N PHE A 335 8.55 16.35 -14.23
CA PHE A 335 8.19 17.36 -13.23
C PHE A 335 8.73 17.04 -11.83
N ALA A 336 9.27 18.04 -11.15
CA ALA A 336 9.63 17.97 -9.73
C ALA A 336 10.43 16.72 -9.29
N ASN A 337 11.29 16.17 -10.15
CA ASN A 337 12.17 15.06 -9.78
C ASN A 337 13.35 15.58 -8.94
N ALA A 338 13.61 14.95 -7.79
CA ALA A 338 14.42 15.55 -6.72
C ALA A 338 15.86 15.93 -7.13
N THR A 339 16.55 15.06 -7.90
CA THR A 339 17.95 15.29 -8.28
C THR A 339 18.10 15.82 -9.70
N ALA A 340 17.48 15.15 -10.67
CA ALA A 340 17.45 15.52 -12.09
C ALA A 340 16.40 14.67 -12.83
N ASP A 341 15.89 15.16 -13.95
CA ASP A 341 14.91 14.42 -14.75
C ASP A 341 15.52 13.20 -15.46
N SER A 342 16.70 13.38 -16.07
CA SER A 342 17.36 12.34 -16.87
C SER A 342 18.88 12.43 -16.81
N SER A 343 19.55 11.27 -16.94
CA SER A 343 21.00 11.18 -17.13
C SER A 343 21.46 11.56 -18.54
N GLN A 344 20.54 11.63 -19.50
CA GLN A 344 20.77 12.05 -20.87
C GLN A 344 20.13 13.43 -21.10
N ALA A 345 20.62 14.18 -22.09
CA ALA A 345 20.01 15.47 -22.44
C ALA A 345 18.59 15.28 -23.00
N LEU A 346 17.65 16.11 -22.56
CA LEU A 346 16.26 16.06 -23.03
C LEU A 346 16.18 16.52 -24.50
N GLY A 347 15.39 15.78 -25.28
CA GLY A 347 15.10 16.07 -26.68
C GLY A 347 14.11 17.23 -26.85
N ALA A 348 13.91 17.67 -28.08
CA ALA A 348 13.00 18.79 -28.40
C ALA A 348 11.50 18.45 -28.24
N THR A 349 11.18 17.15 -28.14
CA THR A 349 9.83 16.62 -27.93
C THR A 349 9.53 16.34 -26.47
N GLU A 350 10.50 16.51 -25.57
CA GLU A 350 10.29 16.33 -24.13
C GLU A 350 9.72 17.62 -23.52
N ALA A 351 8.84 17.48 -22.53
CA ALA A 351 8.26 18.59 -21.78
C ALA A 351 8.77 18.61 -20.33
N VAL A 352 8.92 19.81 -19.77
CA VAL A 352 9.16 20.03 -18.34
C VAL A 352 8.14 21.05 -17.87
N ALA A 353 7.09 20.58 -17.21
CA ALA A 353 5.96 21.38 -16.77
C ALA A 353 5.21 20.66 -15.65
N ASP A 354 4.40 21.36 -14.87
CA ASP A 354 3.48 20.74 -13.93
C ASP A 354 2.47 19.87 -14.68
N PRO A 355 2.31 18.57 -14.36
CA PRO A 355 1.36 17.70 -15.04
C PRO A 355 -0.10 18.04 -14.75
N LEU A 356 -0.42 18.89 -13.76
CA LEU A 356 -1.80 19.26 -13.41
C LEU A 356 -2.69 18.01 -13.23
N LEU A 357 -2.33 17.18 -12.26
CA LEU A 357 -3.12 16.00 -11.87
C LEU A 357 -4.10 16.34 -10.74
N LEU A 358 -5.14 15.51 -10.55
CA LEU A 358 -6.10 15.65 -9.44
C LEU A 358 -5.40 15.73 -8.08
N GLY A 359 -4.35 14.96 -7.88
CA GLY A 359 -3.50 15.02 -6.70
C GLY A 359 -2.49 13.87 -6.66
N HIS A 360 -1.63 13.90 -5.66
CA HIS A 360 -0.74 12.78 -5.36
C HIS A 360 -0.61 12.63 -3.85
N VAL A 361 -1.46 11.77 -3.29
CA VAL A 361 -1.46 11.35 -1.89
C VAL A 361 -0.51 10.16 -1.74
N VAL A 362 0.66 10.44 -1.19
CA VAL A 362 1.73 9.46 -0.99
C VAL A 362 1.22 8.25 -0.19
N GLY A 363 1.42 7.05 -0.75
CA GLY A 363 1.08 5.78 -0.11
C GLY A 363 -0.36 5.30 -0.35
N SER A 364 -1.19 6.09 -1.02
CA SER A 364 -2.47 5.63 -1.54
C SER A 364 -2.28 4.93 -2.89
N CYS A 365 -2.80 3.72 -3.06
CA CYS A 365 -2.77 3.00 -4.35
C CYS A 365 -4.01 3.25 -5.22
N ASP A 366 -4.76 4.30 -4.91
CA ASP A 366 -5.80 4.81 -5.81
C ASP A 366 -5.13 5.45 -7.03
N VAL A 367 -5.54 5.06 -8.23
CA VAL A 367 -4.99 5.66 -9.46
C VAL A 367 -5.75 6.92 -9.85
N ASP A 368 -6.98 7.11 -9.35
CA ASP A 368 -7.85 8.21 -9.76
C ASP A 368 -7.27 9.57 -9.39
N GLN A 369 -6.52 9.67 -8.28
CA GLN A 369 -5.76 10.86 -7.94
C GLN A 369 -4.76 11.28 -9.03
N LEU A 370 -4.23 10.34 -9.82
CA LEU A 370 -3.25 10.64 -10.87
C LEU A 370 -3.91 11.07 -12.19
N ARG A 371 -5.23 11.27 -12.23
CA ARG A 371 -5.93 11.72 -13.46
C ARG A 371 -5.55 13.16 -13.81
N PRO A 372 -5.28 13.47 -15.08
CA PRO A 372 -5.00 14.84 -15.51
C PRO A 372 -6.27 15.68 -15.58
N TYR A 373 -6.13 16.98 -15.32
CA TYR A 373 -7.13 17.96 -15.74
C TYR A 373 -7.16 18.13 -17.26
N THR A 374 -8.30 18.52 -17.82
CA THR A 374 -8.50 18.80 -19.26
C THR A 374 -7.55 19.86 -19.86
N ASN A 375 -6.97 20.75 -19.04
CA ASN A 375 -5.97 21.74 -19.46
C ASN A 375 -4.53 21.31 -19.17
N SER A 376 -4.32 20.08 -18.71
CA SER A 376 -3.02 19.51 -18.41
C SER A 376 -2.11 19.51 -19.65
N PRO A 377 -0.79 19.74 -19.48
CA PRO A 377 0.18 19.55 -20.54
C PRO A 377 0.40 18.08 -20.92
N LEU A 378 -0.31 17.13 -20.29
CA LEU A 378 -0.37 15.73 -20.70
C LEU A 378 -1.36 15.49 -21.84
N VAL A 379 -2.45 16.26 -21.87
CA VAL A 379 -3.58 16.05 -22.79
C VAL A 379 -3.24 16.50 -24.20
N ASP A 380 -3.44 15.63 -25.18
CA ASP A 380 -3.12 15.78 -26.60
C ASP A 380 -1.63 16.13 -26.89
N GLN A 381 -0.72 15.79 -25.97
CA GLN A 381 0.71 16.16 -26.06
C GLN A 381 1.67 15.00 -26.33
N GLY A 382 1.19 13.76 -26.41
CA GLY A 382 1.97 12.56 -26.73
C GLY A 382 2.41 12.45 -28.20
N ASP A 383 2.80 11.28 -28.67
CA ASP A 383 3.27 11.09 -30.03
C ASP A 383 2.14 11.36 -31.06
N PRO A 384 2.28 12.34 -31.98
CA PRO A 384 1.25 12.64 -33.00
C PRO A 384 1.03 11.51 -34.02
N ALA A 385 1.87 10.47 -34.02
CA ALA A 385 1.63 9.27 -34.81
C ALA A 385 0.69 8.26 -34.11
N LEU A 386 0.40 8.47 -32.83
CA LEU A 386 -0.52 7.68 -32.01
C LEU A 386 -1.79 8.50 -31.76
N LEU A 387 -2.91 7.80 -31.58
CA LEU A 387 -4.22 8.39 -31.33
C LEU A 387 -4.87 7.66 -30.16
N ASP A 388 -5.59 8.42 -29.32
CA ASP A 388 -6.40 7.88 -28.23
C ASP A 388 -7.73 7.33 -28.75
N GLY A 389 -8.51 6.71 -27.86
CA GLY A 389 -9.80 6.09 -28.18
C GLY A 389 -10.80 7.03 -28.88
N ASP A 390 -10.74 8.34 -28.63
CA ASP A 390 -11.61 9.35 -29.24
C ASP A 390 -11.09 9.86 -30.61
N GLY A 391 -9.88 9.44 -31.00
CA GLY A 391 -9.22 9.83 -32.24
C GLY A 391 -8.44 11.14 -32.18
N SER A 392 -8.30 11.75 -30.99
CA SER A 392 -7.40 12.86 -30.73
C SER A 392 -5.93 12.39 -30.75
N ARG A 393 -4.99 13.33 -30.58
CA ARG A 393 -3.56 12.97 -30.50
C ARG A 393 -3.34 12.26 -29.17
N SER A 394 -2.46 11.26 -29.12
CA SER A 394 -2.29 10.55 -27.86
C SER A 394 -1.88 11.46 -26.70
N ASP A 395 -2.28 11.11 -25.50
CA ASP A 395 -1.83 11.76 -24.27
C ASP A 395 -0.41 11.32 -23.88
N ILE A 396 0.19 12.06 -22.93
CA ILE A 396 1.39 11.63 -22.20
C ILE A 396 0.92 10.98 -20.90
N GLY A 397 1.39 9.77 -20.62
CA GLY A 397 1.04 9.00 -19.43
C GLY A 397 0.12 7.83 -19.75
N ALA A 398 -0.37 7.21 -18.68
CA ALA A 398 -1.18 5.98 -18.70
C ALA A 398 -2.69 6.19 -18.86
N TYR A 399 -3.16 7.43 -18.76
CA TYR A 399 -4.55 7.79 -19.05
C TYR A 399 -4.68 8.16 -20.53
N GLU A 400 -5.86 7.91 -21.11
CA GLU A 400 -6.23 8.39 -22.44
C GLU A 400 -7.13 9.65 -22.33
N SER A 401 -7.34 10.35 -23.45
CA SER A 401 -8.05 11.64 -23.50
C SER A 401 -9.50 11.64 -22.99
N ASP A 402 -10.17 10.48 -22.88
CA ASP A 402 -11.52 10.36 -22.30
C ASP A 402 -11.54 10.28 -20.77
N ASP A 403 -10.36 10.16 -20.14
CA ASP A 403 -10.21 10.10 -18.68
C ASP A 403 -9.93 11.46 -18.03
N ALA A 404 -9.69 12.51 -18.82
CA ALA A 404 -9.38 13.85 -18.31
C ALA A 404 -10.60 14.52 -17.63
N VAL A 405 -10.37 15.11 -16.46
CA VAL A 405 -11.42 15.75 -15.67
C VAL A 405 -11.50 17.26 -15.93
N PRO A 406 -12.70 17.87 -16.02
CA PRO A 406 -12.83 19.30 -16.21
C PRO A 406 -12.16 20.09 -15.07
N PHE A 407 -11.33 21.07 -15.42
CA PHE A 407 -10.82 22.04 -14.45
C PHE A 407 -11.92 23.08 -14.21
N ILE A 408 -12.67 22.93 -13.12
CA ILE A 408 -13.69 23.87 -12.65
C ILE A 408 -13.14 24.44 -11.34
N ASP A 409 -13.04 25.75 -11.26
CA ASP A 409 -12.55 26.52 -10.11
C ASP A 409 -13.52 27.71 -10.04
N ALA A 410 -14.53 27.61 -9.17
CA ALA A 410 -15.69 28.51 -9.23
C ALA A 410 -15.45 29.86 -8.55
N ASP A 411 -14.55 29.93 -7.57
CA ASP A 411 -14.16 31.16 -6.90
C ASP A 411 -12.83 31.77 -7.42
N ASN A 412 -12.09 31.06 -8.25
CA ASN A 412 -10.83 31.45 -8.91
C ASN A 412 -9.63 31.55 -7.96
N ASP A 413 -9.58 30.69 -6.96
CA ASP A 413 -8.49 30.65 -6.00
C ASP A 413 -7.32 29.74 -6.45
N GLY A 414 -7.53 29.00 -7.55
CA GLY A 414 -6.57 28.09 -8.16
C GLY A 414 -6.75 26.63 -7.76
N SER A 415 -7.66 26.34 -6.83
CA SER A 415 -8.11 25.01 -6.47
C SER A 415 -9.29 24.58 -7.34
N PRO A 416 -9.31 23.34 -7.83
CA PRO A 416 -10.44 22.83 -8.59
C PRO A 416 -11.50 22.23 -7.66
N ALA A 417 -12.77 22.38 -8.05
CA ALA A 417 -13.98 21.94 -7.36
C ALA A 417 -14.00 20.48 -6.85
N LEU A 418 -13.16 19.60 -7.40
CA LEU A 418 -13.06 18.19 -6.96
C LEU A 418 -12.14 18.00 -5.76
N LEU A 419 -11.25 18.95 -5.52
CA LEU A 419 -10.24 18.94 -4.48
C LEU A 419 -10.53 20.03 -3.42
N ASP A 420 -11.32 21.04 -3.78
CA ASP A 420 -11.79 22.09 -2.88
C ASP A 420 -13.03 21.67 -2.04
N CYS A 421 -12.93 21.78 -0.72
CA CYS A 421 -14.01 21.46 0.22
C CYS A 421 -15.10 22.55 0.28
N ASP A 422 -14.82 23.78 -0.18
CA ASP A 422 -15.81 24.82 -0.49
C ASP A 422 -15.40 25.68 -1.70
N ASP A 423 -15.63 25.16 -2.91
CA ASP A 423 -15.38 25.78 -4.23
C ASP A 423 -16.09 27.14 -4.47
N ASN A 424 -16.78 27.71 -3.47
CA ASN A 424 -17.35 29.06 -3.55
C ASN A 424 -16.64 30.06 -2.64
N ASP A 425 -15.61 29.64 -1.90
CA ASP A 425 -14.88 30.44 -0.93
C ASP A 425 -13.36 30.45 -1.21
N PRO A 426 -12.81 31.53 -1.79
CA PRO A 426 -11.42 31.55 -2.26
C PRO A 426 -10.36 31.58 -1.13
N ASP A 427 -10.82 31.61 0.12
CA ASP A 427 -10.00 31.47 1.32
C ASP A 427 -9.96 30.00 1.82
N VAL A 428 -10.62 29.06 1.14
CA VAL A 428 -10.65 27.62 1.42
C VAL A 428 -10.02 26.88 0.24
N ARG A 429 -8.91 26.16 0.46
CA ARG A 429 -8.33 25.23 -0.52
C ARG A 429 -7.26 24.34 0.09
N PRO A 430 -6.97 23.18 -0.51
CA PRO A 430 -5.93 22.29 0.00
C PRO A 430 -4.56 22.90 0.22
N GLY A 431 -4.02 22.66 1.42
CA GLY A 431 -2.68 23.08 1.83
C GLY A 431 -2.55 24.54 2.23
N LEU A 432 -3.67 25.22 2.56
CA LEU A 432 -3.63 26.44 3.36
C LEU A 432 -3.20 26.13 4.81
N GLU A 433 -3.05 27.19 5.60
CA GLU A 433 -2.90 27.08 7.05
C GLU A 433 -4.29 27.37 7.64
N GLU A 434 -4.76 26.50 8.53
CA GLU A 434 -5.99 26.72 9.29
C GLU A 434 -5.99 28.09 9.96
N VAL A 435 -7.10 28.82 9.84
CA VAL A 435 -7.32 30.09 10.52
C VAL A 435 -8.25 29.80 11.71
N PRO A 436 -7.72 29.69 12.94
CA PRO A 436 -8.50 29.23 14.07
C PRO A 436 -9.77 30.06 14.30
N CYS A 437 -10.81 29.36 14.71
CA CYS A 437 -12.10 29.89 15.14
C CYS A 437 -12.88 30.59 14.02
N ASN A 438 -12.69 30.17 12.77
CA ASN A 438 -13.43 30.70 11.62
C ASN A 438 -14.56 29.76 11.14
N LEU A 439 -14.66 28.56 11.73
CA LEU A 439 -15.62 27.48 11.45
C LEU A 439 -15.51 26.86 10.06
N LYS A 440 -14.37 27.02 9.40
CA LYS A 440 -14.06 26.43 8.10
C LYS A 440 -12.98 25.37 8.28
N ASP A 441 -12.90 24.51 7.28
CA ASP A 441 -11.77 23.62 7.07
C ASP A 441 -10.97 24.33 5.97
N ASP A 442 -10.10 25.27 6.36
CA ASP A 442 -9.46 26.19 5.41
C ASP A 442 -8.49 25.46 4.49
N ASP A 443 -7.84 24.41 5.01
CA ASP A 443 -6.89 23.59 4.27
C ASP A 443 -7.47 22.29 3.72
N CYS A 444 -8.77 22.07 3.90
CA CYS A 444 -9.51 20.89 3.46
C CYS A 444 -8.90 19.56 3.94
N ASP A 445 -8.12 19.58 5.03
CA ASP A 445 -7.60 18.40 5.70
C ASP A 445 -8.35 18.21 7.03
N PRO A 446 -9.22 17.17 7.14
CA PRO A 446 -9.96 16.93 8.37
C PRO A 446 -9.08 16.51 9.57
N ALA A 447 -7.77 16.33 9.37
CA ALA A 447 -6.79 16.08 10.43
C ALA A 447 -6.30 17.37 11.11
N THR A 448 -6.55 18.54 10.52
CA THR A 448 -6.22 19.89 11.02
C THR A 448 -7.52 20.63 11.34
N PRO A 449 -8.17 20.30 12.47
CA PRO A 449 -9.43 20.95 12.82
C PRO A 449 -9.22 22.42 13.21
N ASP A 450 -10.15 23.29 12.82
CA ASP A 450 -10.28 24.71 13.21
C ASP A 450 -10.20 24.97 14.72
N ASP A 451 -10.52 23.96 15.52
CA ASP A 451 -10.72 24.03 16.97
C ASP A 451 -10.01 22.86 17.67
N SER A 452 -8.68 22.78 17.50
CA SER A 452 -7.83 21.82 18.20
C SER A 452 -7.62 22.19 19.68
N ASP A 453 -7.47 21.17 20.51
CA ASP A 453 -7.06 21.24 21.91
C ASP A 453 -5.71 20.48 21.97
N ASP A 454 -4.62 21.21 21.75
CA ASP A 454 -3.30 20.62 21.48
C ASP A 454 -2.62 20.02 22.73
N ASP A 455 -2.99 20.50 23.92
CA ASP A 455 -2.46 20.02 25.20
C ASP A 455 -3.38 19.02 25.92
N SER A 456 -4.60 18.84 25.41
CA SER A 456 -5.61 17.88 25.87
C SER A 456 -6.16 18.16 27.27
N ASP A 457 -6.25 19.43 27.67
CA ASP A 457 -6.85 19.82 28.95
C ASP A 457 -8.38 19.93 28.91
N GLY A 458 -8.96 19.93 27.70
CA GLY A 458 -10.38 19.97 27.43
C GLY A 458 -10.94 21.35 27.09
N VAL A 459 -10.11 22.38 26.92
CA VAL A 459 -10.44 23.69 26.38
C VAL A 459 -9.53 23.97 25.18
N SER A 460 -10.09 24.49 24.10
CA SER A 460 -9.31 24.91 22.94
C SER A 460 -9.07 26.42 22.95
N VAL A 461 -8.18 26.87 22.07
CA VAL A 461 -8.01 28.30 21.76
C VAL A 461 -9.33 29.02 21.41
N CYS A 462 -10.29 28.34 20.77
CA CYS A 462 -11.58 28.95 20.42
C CYS A 462 -12.58 28.99 21.57
N ASP A 463 -12.43 28.09 22.54
CA ASP A 463 -13.19 28.09 23.79
C ASP A 463 -12.57 28.98 24.88
N GLY A 464 -11.42 29.61 24.59
CA GLY A 464 -10.85 30.70 25.37
C GLY A 464 -9.54 30.37 26.08
N ASP A 465 -8.87 29.28 25.69
CA ASP A 465 -7.51 28.98 26.14
C ASP A 465 -6.53 30.09 25.69
N CYS A 466 -5.72 30.56 26.63
CA CYS A 466 -4.70 31.57 26.41
C CYS A 466 -3.30 30.99 26.12
N ASP A 467 -3.06 29.69 26.34
CA ASP A 467 -1.85 28.95 25.96
C ASP A 467 -2.14 27.45 25.72
N ASP A 468 -2.70 27.12 24.55
CA ASP A 468 -3.14 25.78 24.08
C ASP A 468 -2.04 24.69 24.03
N LEU A 469 -0.83 25.01 24.50
CA LEU A 469 0.31 24.09 24.61
C LEU A 469 0.65 23.73 26.06
N GLU A 470 -0.02 24.33 27.05
CA GLU A 470 0.24 24.15 28.47
C GLU A 470 -1.03 23.64 29.21
N PRO A 471 -1.13 22.32 29.51
CA PRO A 471 -2.37 21.70 30.01
C PRO A 471 -2.80 22.12 31.44
N LEU A 472 -2.15 23.12 32.00
CA LEU A 472 -2.43 23.76 33.27
C LEU A 472 -2.82 25.23 33.11
N VAL A 473 -2.99 25.72 31.89
CA VAL A 473 -3.39 27.09 31.54
C VAL A 473 -4.68 27.00 30.73
N ALA A 474 -5.81 27.32 31.37
CA ALA A 474 -7.10 27.38 30.71
C ALA A 474 -8.18 28.00 31.60
N PRO A 475 -9.24 28.55 30.99
CA PRO A 475 -10.41 29.06 31.71
C PRO A 475 -10.94 28.11 32.79
N GLY A 476 -10.93 28.58 34.04
CA GLY A 476 -11.50 27.84 35.18
C GLY A 476 -10.52 26.94 35.92
N PHE A 477 -9.24 26.92 35.54
CA PHE A 477 -8.18 26.55 36.47
C PHE A 477 -8.07 27.57 37.61
N THR A 478 -7.20 27.26 38.57
CA THR A 478 -6.96 28.11 39.73
C THR A 478 -5.64 28.81 39.54
N GLU A 479 -5.66 30.14 39.50
CA GLU A 479 -4.46 30.96 39.46
C GLU A 479 -3.52 30.63 40.63
N ALA A 480 -2.28 30.30 40.30
CA ALA A 480 -1.22 30.02 41.25
C ALA A 480 -0.21 31.16 41.23
N LEU A 481 -0.15 31.93 42.32
CA LEU A 481 0.74 33.09 42.39
C LEU A 481 2.22 32.71 42.24
N CYS A 482 2.95 33.59 41.58
CA CYS A 482 4.40 33.60 41.41
C CYS A 482 4.93 32.47 40.51
N THR A 483 4.13 31.99 39.56
CA THR A 483 4.54 31.00 38.55
C THR A 483 5.00 31.68 37.26
N GLY A 484 4.52 32.89 36.99
CA GLY A 484 4.74 33.63 35.75
C GLY A 484 3.81 33.23 34.60
N LEU A 485 2.75 32.46 34.89
CA LEU A 485 1.69 32.06 33.96
C LEU A 485 0.35 32.66 34.43
N ASP A 486 -0.60 32.84 33.51
CA ASP A 486 -1.99 33.21 33.80
C ASP A 486 -2.80 31.92 33.67
N GLU A 487 -2.83 31.09 34.72
CA GLU A 487 -3.33 29.72 34.62
C GLU A 487 -4.84 29.65 34.41
N ASP A 488 -5.58 30.65 34.88
CA ASP A 488 -7.03 30.70 34.70
C ASP A 488 -7.49 31.56 33.51
N CYS A 489 -6.53 32.11 32.74
CA CYS A 489 -6.74 32.97 31.58
C CYS A 489 -7.65 34.17 31.88
N ASP A 490 -7.71 34.62 33.14
CA ASP A 490 -8.46 35.80 33.56
C ASP A 490 -7.48 36.92 33.95
N PRO A 491 -7.34 37.99 33.14
CA PRO A 491 -6.44 39.09 33.46
C PRO A 491 -6.87 39.88 34.72
N ALA A 492 -8.01 39.56 35.34
CA ALA A 492 -8.43 40.10 36.64
C ALA A 492 -7.81 39.37 37.85
N THR A 493 -7.19 38.21 37.64
CA THR A 493 -6.46 37.39 38.62
C THR A 493 -4.98 37.37 38.27
N PRO A 494 -4.25 38.49 38.43
CA PRO A 494 -2.85 38.53 38.06
C PRO A 494 -1.98 37.63 38.96
N ASP A 495 -1.02 36.94 38.35
CA ASP A 495 0.04 36.12 38.98
C ASP A 495 0.79 36.83 40.11
N ASP A 496 0.92 38.16 40.02
CA ASP A 496 1.58 38.99 41.04
C ASP A 496 0.82 40.32 41.24
N PHE A 497 0.65 40.71 42.50
CA PHE A 497 -0.03 41.95 42.89
C PHE A 497 0.63 42.56 44.14
N ASP A 498 0.44 43.88 44.27
CA ASP A 498 0.94 44.75 45.35
C ASP A 498 -0.29 45.59 45.77
N ASP A 499 -1.05 45.08 46.74
CA ASP A 499 -2.37 45.61 47.11
C ASP A 499 -2.30 46.94 47.89
N ASP A 500 -1.19 47.19 48.58
CA ASP A 500 -0.99 48.39 49.39
C ASP A 500 -0.12 49.49 48.74
N ALA A 501 0.51 49.17 47.61
CA ALA A 501 1.32 50.03 46.76
C ALA A 501 2.61 50.56 47.41
N ASP A 502 3.26 49.76 48.26
CA ASP A 502 4.57 50.09 48.83
C ASP A 502 5.75 49.79 47.88
N GLY A 503 5.50 49.03 46.82
CA GLY A 503 6.45 48.65 45.77
C GLY A 503 7.11 47.29 45.95
N VAL A 504 6.69 46.50 46.94
CA VAL A 504 6.95 45.07 47.10
C VAL A 504 5.63 44.34 46.85
N SER A 505 5.69 43.24 46.11
CA SER A 505 4.52 42.41 45.85
C SER A 505 4.54 41.14 46.68
N VAL A 506 3.41 40.43 46.72
CA VAL A 506 3.32 39.10 47.32
C VAL A 506 4.39 38.13 46.80
N CYS A 507 4.74 38.21 45.50
CA CYS A 507 5.80 37.37 44.91
C CYS A 507 7.22 37.83 45.23
N ALA A 508 7.39 39.09 45.65
CA ALA A 508 8.63 39.60 46.21
C ALA A 508 8.79 39.31 47.72
N ALA A 509 7.93 38.43 48.27
CA ALA A 509 7.91 37.96 49.65
C ALA A 509 7.44 39.00 50.67
N ASP A 510 6.48 39.83 50.29
CA ASP A 510 5.70 40.62 51.25
C ASP A 510 4.94 39.69 52.21
N CYS A 511 5.12 39.90 53.51
CA CYS A 511 4.49 39.12 54.57
C CYS A 511 3.13 39.67 55.00
N ASP A 512 2.76 40.91 54.63
CA ASP A 512 1.44 41.52 54.83
C ASP A 512 1.14 42.55 53.73
N ASP A 513 0.89 42.08 52.51
CA ASP A 513 0.61 42.84 51.26
C ASP A 513 -0.60 43.82 51.31
N ALA A 514 -1.25 43.94 52.47
CA ALA A 514 -2.32 44.88 52.73
C ALA A 514 -1.88 46.07 53.62
N ASP A 515 -0.62 46.13 54.01
CA ASP A 515 -0.07 47.08 54.97
C ASP A 515 1.26 47.70 54.48
N PRO A 516 1.25 48.94 53.94
CA PRO A 516 2.40 49.49 53.23
C PRO A 516 3.56 49.91 54.16
N ASP A 517 3.44 49.62 55.45
CA ASP A 517 4.51 49.77 56.44
C ASP A 517 5.22 48.42 56.72
N VAL A 518 4.77 47.30 56.13
CA VAL A 518 5.30 45.94 56.29
C VAL A 518 5.90 45.47 54.97
N ALA A 519 7.21 45.35 54.88
CA ALA A 519 7.87 44.92 53.66
C ALA A 519 9.31 44.44 53.94
N PRO A 520 9.85 43.50 53.13
CA PRO A 520 11.23 43.08 53.19
C PRO A 520 12.24 44.25 53.19
N GLY A 521 12.96 44.39 54.30
CA GLY A 521 14.00 45.41 54.46
C GLY A 521 13.54 46.76 55.02
N ASN A 522 12.29 46.87 55.48
CA ASN A 522 11.86 47.95 56.38
C ASN A 522 12.62 47.87 57.73
N ASP A 523 12.48 48.89 58.57
CA ASP A 523 13.02 48.90 59.94
C ASP A 523 11.94 48.45 60.94
N GLU A 524 12.25 47.48 61.80
CA GLU A 524 11.36 47.03 62.89
C GLU A 524 10.90 48.19 63.81
N THR A 525 9.58 48.39 63.88
CA THR A 525 8.93 49.37 64.74
C THR A 525 8.53 48.76 66.07
N GLN A 526 9.45 48.84 67.03
CA GLN A 526 9.31 48.28 68.37
C GLN A 526 7.91 48.39 69.01
N CYS A 527 7.43 47.24 69.47
CA CYS A 527 6.19 46.96 70.16
C CYS A 527 4.91 47.30 69.37
N ASN A 528 4.93 47.25 68.03
CA ASN A 528 3.73 47.47 67.22
C ASN A 528 2.93 46.17 66.95
N GLY A 529 3.52 45.01 67.22
CA GLY A 529 2.93 43.69 67.06
C GLY A 529 2.92 43.14 65.63
N LYS A 530 3.72 43.73 64.73
CA LYS A 530 3.92 43.29 63.34
C LYS A 530 5.36 42.79 63.15
N ASP A 531 5.60 42.09 62.05
CA ASP A 531 6.93 41.74 61.54
C ASP A 531 7.18 42.73 60.39
N ASP A 532 7.66 43.93 60.71
CA ASP A 532 7.68 45.06 59.76
C ASP A 532 8.67 44.82 58.62
N ASP A 533 9.75 44.08 58.88
CA ASP A 533 10.80 43.79 57.90
C ASP A 533 10.70 42.41 57.23
N CYS A 534 9.63 41.66 57.55
CA CYS A 534 9.36 40.30 57.07
C CYS A 534 10.50 39.30 57.36
N ASP A 535 11.34 39.58 58.37
CA ASP A 535 12.35 38.67 58.88
C ASP A 535 12.06 38.30 60.34
N LEU A 536 11.52 37.10 60.53
CA LEU A 536 11.29 36.52 61.86
C LEU A 536 12.55 36.43 62.76
N ALA A 537 13.76 36.67 62.22
CA ALA A 537 15.00 36.77 62.98
C ALA A 537 15.23 38.14 63.65
N THR A 538 14.41 39.15 63.35
CA THR A 538 14.41 40.51 63.90
C THR A 538 13.10 40.76 64.68
N PRO A 539 12.96 40.24 65.92
CA PRO A 539 11.70 40.35 66.65
C PRO A 539 11.37 41.79 67.04
N ASP A 540 10.07 42.11 66.95
CA ASP A 540 9.43 43.36 67.41
C ASP A 540 9.78 43.72 68.88
N ASP A 541 10.13 42.73 69.72
CA ASP A 541 10.60 42.93 71.07
C ASP A 541 12.14 42.80 71.22
N LEU A 542 12.79 43.92 71.53
CA LEU A 542 14.09 43.86 72.18
C LEU A 542 13.90 43.25 73.58
N ASP A 543 14.11 41.95 73.70
CA ASP A 543 14.37 41.31 74.99
C ASP A 543 15.63 41.95 75.61
N GLN A 544 15.41 43.00 76.42
CA GLN A 544 16.40 43.59 77.31
C GLN A 544 16.31 42.99 78.72
N ASP A 545 16.06 41.69 78.88
CA ASP A 545 16.09 41.05 80.19
C ASP A 545 17.52 40.84 80.75
N VAL A 546 18.22 41.94 81.08
CA VAL A 546 19.34 41.82 82.01
C VAL A 546 18.80 41.65 83.43
N ASP A 547 18.58 40.40 83.85
CA ASP A 547 18.60 40.00 85.27
C ASP A 547 19.86 39.17 85.61
#